data_AF-A0A7X7QQE7-F1
#
_entry.id   AF-A0A7X7QQE7-F1
#
_cell.length_a   1.000
_cell.length_b   1.000
_cell.length_c   1.000
_cell.angle_alpha   90.00
_cell.angle_beta   90.00
_cell.angle_gamma   90.00
#
_symmetry.space_group_name_H-M   'P 1'
#
loop_
_entity.id
_entity.type
_entity.pdbx_description
1 polymer ?
#
loop_
_entity_poly.entity_id
_entity_poly.type
_entity_poly.pdbx_seq_one_letter_code
_entity_poly.pdbx_strand_id
1 'polypeptide(L)'
;LDYLLTRPEVDPQRIGVMGNSGGGIMTMLITAVDERVAACAASHPGGSCENLQLRGYNPPDPRLYSLIAPRPCRIIVGDKSGEEAGHRVKLNIMKPFYAAAGHSERLEFILVDGYHDLRTPKREASYAWFNRWFGRETLDSREPVFRPVAARRLRCTASGQVQVSLGGETMCSLNRARAERVTPRRETPVSGNARLKQRQALLAALTARLGFERVTGALHARSRGLSRMGTLDVEPFVFESEPNMPIPALLLTPKHPREGVPTVIHACEDGKPKTLNPDLLPVFLARHGFRVLSIDVRDTGEGALGDSPPFPEHHRKGMCAYIPELWRREMLAIRALGVGRSRSGMRVLDIIRAGDWLESRGLPEGGFAVVGEGRLGVEALKAAALDARVTAVAAVRTLASYRLITDNAYYNQCQHFWTPGALKDYDVPDLPALVAPRPVGLVGAVDHMTRTMGKADLLKRFSWAKAAYAVAGSPDGLVLAPEEEPIRVGQQVIEILLRASLPAHGIATP
;
A
#
# COMPACT_ATOMS: atom_id res chain seq x y z
N LEU A 1 7.86 -7.84 30.98
CA LEU A 1 8.72 -8.32 32.09
C LEU A 1 8.38 -7.59 33.39
N ASP A 2 8.25 -6.27 33.37
CA ASP A 2 7.94 -5.47 34.57
C ASP A 2 6.75 -6.00 35.38
N TYR A 3 5.59 -6.23 34.75
CA TYR A 3 4.43 -6.82 35.43
C TYR A 3 4.73 -8.22 36.00
N LEU A 4 5.42 -9.08 35.24
CA LEU A 4 5.73 -10.45 35.67
C LEU A 4 6.58 -10.44 36.95
N LEU A 5 7.54 -9.52 37.03
CA LEU A 5 8.42 -9.36 38.19
C LEU A 5 7.73 -8.73 39.42
N THR A 6 6.49 -8.24 39.30
CA THR A 6 5.69 -7.83 40.48
C THR A 6 5.06 -9.02 41.21
N ARG A 7 5.10 -10.22 40.63
CA ARG A 7 4.45 -11.41 41.17
C ARG A 7 5.35 -12.10 42.20
N PRO A 8 4.86 -12.39 43.43
CA PRO A 8 5.68 -13.02 44.47
C PRO A 8 6.14 -14.45 44.10
N GLU A 9 5.42 -15.13 43.21
CA GLU A 9 5.78 -16.47 42.73
C GLU A 9 6.88 -16.50 41.65
N VAL A 10 7.37 -15.34 41.20
CA VAL A 10 8.38 -15.24 40.12
C VAL A 10 9.77 -15.07 40.69
N ASP A 11 10.69 -15.96 40.30
CA ASP A 11 12.12 -15.81 40.55
C ASP A 11 12.73 -14.83 39.52
N PRO A 12 13.16 -13.62 39.94
CA PRO A 12 13.71 -12.62 39.03
C PRO A 12 15.02 -13.06 38.38
N GLN A 13 15.71 -14.08 38.90
CA GLN A 13 16.96 -14.60 38.36
C GLN A 13 16.76 -15.68 37.30
N ARG A 14 15.53 -16.22 37.14
CA ARG A 14 15.23 -17.35 36.24
C ARG A 14 14.13 -17.02 35.24
N ILE A 15 14.27 -15.89 34.56
CA ILE A 15 13.33 -15.48 33.51
C ILE A 15 13.70 -16.11 32.18
N GLY A 16 12.87 -17.06 31.74
CA GLY A 16 12.94 -17.67 30.41
C GLY A 16 11.93 -17.04 29.45
N VAL A 17 12.33 -16.81 28.20
CA VAL A 17 11.41 -16.34 27.14
C VAL A 17 11.35 -17.34 25.99
N MET A 18 10.14 -17.67 25.55
CA MET A 18 9.90 -18.49 24.37
C MET A 18 8.75 -17.97 23.51
N GLY A 19 8.76 -18.35 22.23
CA GLY A 19 7.72 -17.98 21.28
C GLY A 19 7.91 -18.67 19.93
N ASN A 20 6.88 -18.62 19.09
CA ASN A 20 6.89 -19.18 17.73
C ASN A 20 6.70 -18.08 16.67
N SER A 21 7.33 -18.23 15.50
CA SER A 21 7.13 -17.29 14.38
C SER A 21 7.53 -15.87 14.77
N GLY A 22 6.64 -14.88 14.59
CA GLY A 22 6.85 -13.51 15.06
C GLY A 22 7.11 -13.44 16.58
N GLY A 23 6.49 -14.33 17.36
CA GLY A 23 6.81 -14.48 18.80
C GLY A 23 8.21 -15.03 19.05
N GLY A 24 8.75 -15.83 18.12
CA GLY A 24 10.13 -16.32 18.16
C GLY A 24 11.14 -15.20 17.88
N ILE A 25 10.86 -14.29 16.94
CA ILE A 25 11.68 -13.09 16.76
C ILE A 25 11.62 -12.22 18.00
N MET A 26 10.42 -11.94 18.51
CA MET A 26 10.27 -11.14 19.73
C MET A 26 11.01 -11.75 20.93
N THR A 27 11.06 -13.09 21.01
CA THR A 27 11.87 -13.82 22.00
C THR A 27 13.36 -13.49 21.87
N MET A 28 13.91 -13.56 20.66
CA MET A 28 15.32 -13.22 20.45
C MET A 28 15.60 -11.73 20.70
N LEU A 29 14.70 -10.83 20.24
CA LEU A 29 14.86 -9.39 20.42
C LEU A 29 14.77 -8.96 21.88
N ILE A 30 13.76 -9.41 22.63
CA ILE A 30 13.65 -9.05 24.04
C ILE A 30 14.83 -9.60 24.84
N THR A 31 15.32 -10.80 24.48
CA THR A 31 16.52 -11.36 25.11
C THR A 31 17.73 -10.48 24.78
N ALA A 32 17.91 -10.07 23.53
CA ALA A 32 19.02 -9.20 23.13
C ALA A 32 19.05 -7.87 23.89
N VAL A 33 17.89 -7.25 24.18
CA VAL A 33 17.82 -5.89 24.75
C VAL A 33 17.53 -5.83 26.25
N ASP A 34 16.95 -6.86 26.85
CA ASP A 34 16.60 -6.88 28.28
C ASP A 34 17.43 -7.96 29.00
N GLU A 35 18.40 -7.49 29.80
CA GLU A 35 19.33 -8.34 30.53
C GLU A 35 18.67 -9.21 31.61
N ARG A 36 17.43 -8.88 32.00
CA ARG A 36 16.67 -9.68 32.98
C ARG A 36 16.27 -11.05 32.40
N VAL A 37 16.27 -11.20 31.08
CA VAL A 37 16.05 -12.51 30.45
C VAL A 37 17.31 -13.34 30.59
N ALA A 38 17.22 -14.41 31.38
CA ALA A 38 18.34 -15.30 31.68
C ALA A 38 18.58 -16.35 30.58
N ALA A 39 17.54 -16.81 29.87
CA ALA A 39 17.65 -17.75 28.76
C ALA A 39 16.48 -17.61 27.78
N CYS A 40 16.68 -17.99 26.52
CA CYS A 40 15.60 -18.01 25.53
C CYS A 40 15.54 -19.26 24.65
N ALA A 41 14.33 -19.62 24.23
CA ALA A 41 14.03 -20.70 23.29
C ALA A 41 13.09 -20.20 22.19
N ALA A 42 13.63 -19.92 21.01
CA ALA A 42 12.91 -19.31 19.91
C ALA A 42 12.54 -20.37 18.85
N SER A 43 11.24 -20.65 18.71
CA SER A 43 10.72 -21.54 17.66
C SER A 43 10.43 -20.76 16.39
N HIS A 44 10.89 -21.26 15.23
CA HIS A 44 10.74 -20.62 13.92
C HIS A 44 10.87 -19.09 13.97
N PRO A 45 11.94 -18.49 14.52
CA PRO A 45 12.02 -17.06 14.74
C PRO A 45 12.03 -16.30 13.40
N GLY A 46 10.86 -15.97 12.88
CA GLY A 46 10.64 -15.41 11.54
C GLY A 46 9.31 -14.67 11.51
N GLY A 47 9.16 -13.65 10.67
CA GLY A 47 7.84 -13.03 10.44
C GLY A 47 7.92 -11.53 10.24
N SER A 48 6.77 -10.93 9.92
CA SER A 48 6.62 -9.49 9.69
C SER A 48 6.22 -8.72 10.95
N CYS A 49 6.18 -9.36 12.12
CA CYS A 49 5.71 -8.74 13.36
C CYS A 49 6.63 -7.61 13.86
N GLU A 50 7.88 -7.51 13.41
CA GLU A 50 8.71 -6.30 13.60
C GLU A 50 8.32 -5.13 12.67
N ASN A 51 7.58 -5.40 11.58
CA ASN A 51 7.14 -4.38 10.62
C ASN A 51 5.83 -3.69 11.02
N LEU A 52 5.40 -3.81 12.29
CA LEU A 52 4.14 -3.26 12.82
C LEU A 52 3.94 -1.75 12.58
N GLN A 53 5.00 -1.02 12.25
CA GLN A 53 4.92 0.42 11.95
C GLN A 53 4.99 0.77 10.47
N LEU A 54 4.99 -0.21 9.56
CA LEU A 54 5.15 0.03 8.10
C LEU A 54 6.34 0.94 7.80
N ARG A 55 7.41 0.90 8.61
CA ARG A 55 8.61 1.72 8.36
C ARG A 55 9.43 1.21 7.18
N GLY A 56 9.07 0.04 6.64
CA GLY A 56 9.71 -0.59 5.50
C GLY A 56 11.15 -1.03 5.72
N TYR A 57 11.69 -0.89 6.93
CA TYR A 57 12.96 -1.52 7.29
C TYR A 57 12.82 -3.03 7.17
N ASN A 58 13.83 -3.65 6.55
CA ASN A 58 14.00 -5.11 6.58
C ASN A 58 14.03 -5.61 8.03
N PRO A 59 13.90 -6.94 8.27
CA PRO A 59 14.01 -7.48 9.62
C PRO A 59 15.25 -6.91 10.33
N PRO A 60 15.20 -6.75 11.67
CA PRO A 60 16.32 -6.25 12.45
C PRO A 60 17.60 -6.93 11.98
N ASP A 61 18.65 -6.13 11.77
CA ASP A 61 19.97 -6.62 11.42
C ASP A 61 20.24 -7.92 12.20
N PRO A 62 20.45 -9.06 11.55
CA PRO A 62 20.56 -10.34 12.24
C PRO A 62 21.72 -10.39 13.24
N ARG A 63 22.67 -9.44 13.17
CA ARG A 63 23.70 -9.23 14.18
C ARG A 63 23.15 -8.77 15.53
N LEU A 64 21.95 -8.18 15.59
CA LEU A 64 21.29 -7.79 16.84
C LEU A 64 21.05 -9.00 17.75
N TYR A 65 20.81 -10.18 17.18
CA TYR A 65 20.67 -11.41 17.95
C TYR A 65 21.96 -11.81 18.67
N SER A 66 23.11 -11.38 18.15
CA SER A 66 24.41 -11.65 18.79
C SER A 66 24.60 -10.91 20.12
N LEU A 67 23.78 -9.89 20.43
CA LEU A 67 23.74 -9.24 21.75
C LEU A 67 23.20 -10.17 22.85
N ILE A 68 22.64 -11.33 22.50
CA ILE A 68 22.23 -12.33 23.49
C ILE A 68 23.46 -12.95 24.15
N ALA A 69 24.57 -13.12 23.44
CA ALA A 69 25.77 -13.73 24.01
C ALA A 69 26.25 -12.94 25.26
N PRO A 70 26.64 -13.63 26.36
CA PRO A 70 26.81 -15.08 26.49
C PRO A 70 25.58 -15.81 27.06
N ARG A 71 24.38 -15.25 27.03
CA ARG A 71 23.19 -15.88 27.62
C ARG A 71 22.68 -17.04 26.75
N PRO A 72 22.12 -18.10 27.34
CA PRO A 72 21.59 -19.24 26.59
C PRO A 72 20.49 -18.88 25.56
N CYS A 73 20.71 -19.27 24.30
CA CYS A 73 19.74 -19.16 23.21
C CYS A 73 19.62 -20.48 22.43
N ARG A 74 18.40 -21.02 22.32
CA ARG A 74 18.07 -22.17 21.47
C ARG A 74 17.15 -21.75 20.32
N ILE A 75 17.50 -22.10 19.09
CA ILE A 75 16.65 -21.98 17.90
C ILE A 75 16.03 -23.35 17.61
N ILE A 76 14.70 -23.42 17.51
CA ILE A 76 13.95 -24.66 17.33
C ILE A 76 13.18 -24.59 16.01
N VAL A 77 13.38 -25.56 15.12
CA VAL A 77 12.74 -25.58 13.79
C VAL A 77 12.10 -26.94 13.52
N GLY A 78 10.88 -26.93 13.01
CA GLY A 78 10.19 -28.12 12.51
C GLY A 78 10.87 -28.66 11.24
N ASP A 79 11.25 -29.93 11.25
CA ASP A 79 11.95 -30.61 10.16
C ASP A 79 11.15 -30.64 8.83
N LYS A 80 9.82 -30.59 8.90
CA LYS A 80 8.91 -30.58 7.74
C LYS A 80 8.51 -29.19 7.27
N SER A 81 9.04 -28.12 7.88
CA SER A 81 8.66 -26.73 7.55
C SER A 81 9.29 -26.19 6.26
N GLY A 82 10.43 -26.73 5.83
CA GLY A 82 11.24 -26.15 4.75
C GLY A 82 11.99 -24.86 5.15
N GLU A 83 12.00 -24.48 6.43
CA GLU A 83 12.58 -23.20 6.89
C GLU A 83 14.01 -23.33 7.48
N GLU A 84 14.54 -24.54 7.57
CA GLU A 84 15.84 -24.82 8.21
C GLU A 84 16.96 -23.92 7.66
N ALA A 85 17.11 -23.87 6.34
CA ALA A 85 18.17 -23.09 5.70
C ALA A 85 18.12 -21.61 6.11
N GLY A 86 16.91 -21.02 6.16
CA GLY A 86 16.72 -19.62 6.56
C GLY A 86 17.09 -19.35 8.02
N HIS A 87 16.83 -20.30 8.93
CA HIS A 87 17.19 -20.15 10.34
C HIS A 87 18.66 -20.49 10.64
N ARG A 88 19.30 -21.37 9.86
CA ARG A 88 20.75 -21.64 9.95
C ARG A 88 21.59 -20.40 9.67
N VAL A 89 21.13 -19.50 8.80
CA VAL A 89 21.81 -18.21 8.56
C VAL A 89 21.94 -17.41 9.87
N LYS A 90 20.87 -17.31 10.67
CA LYS A 90 20.88 -16.59 11.96
C LYS A 90 21.84 -17.24 12.95
N LEU A 91 21.80 -18.56 13.06
CA LEU A 91 22.73 -19.31 13.90
C LEU A 91 24.19 -19.01 13.54
N ASN A 92 24.52 -19.03 12.24
CA ASN A 92 25.88 -18.80 11.77
C ASN A 92 26.38 -17.38 12.06
N ILE A 93 25.49 -16.39 12.08
CA ILE A 93 25.82 -15.01 12.47
C ILE A 93 26.10 -14.90 13.97
N MET A 94 25.39 -15.65 14.81
CA MET A 94 25.55 -15.61 16.27
C MET A 94 26.77 -16.41 16.77
N LYS A 95 27.12 -17.51 16.10
CA LYS A 95 28.21 -18.42 16.51
C LYS A 95 29.54 -17.75 16.88
N PRO A 96 30.10 -16.82 16.09
CA PRO A 96 31.37 -16.17 16.42
C PRO A 96 31.34 -15.40 17.74
N PHE A 97 30.19 -14.82 18.11
CA PHE A 97 30.04 -14.03 19.33
C PHE A 97 30.01 -14.92 20.57
N TYR A 98 29.33 -16.07 20.50
CA TYR A 98 29.36 -17.05 21.58
C TYR A 98 30.75 -17.68 21.74
N ALA A 99 31.44 -17.95 20.63
CA ALA A 99 32.80 -18.46 20.66
C ALA A 99 33.77 -17.44 21.29
N ALA A 100 33.68 -16.17 20.90
CA ALA A 100 34.49 -15.10 21.47
C ALA A 100 34.20 -14.87 22.96
N ALA A 101 32.96 -15.07 23.40
CA ALA A 101 32.58 -14.99 24.80
C ALA A 101 32.95 -16.25 25.63
N GLY A 102 33.56 -17.28 25.01
CA GLY A 102 33.93 -18.53 25.69
C GLY A 102 32.75 -19.42 26.07
N HIS A 103 31.59 -19.23 25.44
CA HIS A 103 30.32 -19.85 25.83
C HIS A 103 29.57 -20.51 24.66
N SER A 104 30.30 -21.16 23.73
CA SER A 104 29.72 -21.82 22.55
C SER A 104 28.59 -22.81 22.87
N GLU A 105 28.62 -23.45 24.04
CA GLU A 105 27.61 -24.39 24.52
C GLU A 105 26.24 -23.76 24.82
N ARG A 106 26.19 -22.43 24.89
CA ARG A 106 24.97 -21.64 25.18
C ARG A 106 24.20 -21.24 23.93
N LEU A 107 24.68 -21.58 22.74
CA LEU A 107 23.93 -21.38 21.49
C LEU A 107 23.63 -22.72 20.83
N GLU A 108 22.36 -23.01 20.59
CA GLU A 108 21.96 -24.28 19.99
C GLU A 108 20.91 -24.10 18.89
N PHE A 109 20.98 -24.99 17.90
CA PHE A 109 19.96 -25.17 16.88
C PHE A 109 19.50 -26.62 16.88
N ILE A 110 18.18 -26.84 16.95
CA ILE A 110 17.61 -28.18 16.94
C ILE A 110 16.48 -28.29 15.93
N LEU A 111 16.47 -29.42 15.22
CA LEU A 111 15.33 -29.87 14.42
C LEU A 111 14.45 -30.78 15.26
N VAL A 112 13.14 -30.57 15.17
CA VAL A 112 12.13 -31.42 15.82
C VAL A 112 11.05 -31.78 14.82
N ASP A 113 10.32 -32.87 15.09
CA ASP A 113 9.20 -33.28 14.24
C ASP A 113 8.15 -32.17 14.13
N GLY A 114 7.76 -31.83 12.89
CA GLY A 114 6.58 -31.01 12.61
C GLY A 114 6.80 -29.86 11.63
N TYR A 115 5.76 -29.03 11.48
CA TYR A 115 5.74 -27.90 10.54
C TYR A 115 5.98 -26.56 11.28
N HIS A 116 5.62 -25.44 10.65
CA HIS A 116 5.59 -24.12 11.28
C HIS A 116 4.44 -24.01 12.29
N ASP A 117 4.65 -24.54 13.48
CA ASP A 117 3.70 -24.57 14.59
C ASP A 117 4.41 -24.43 15.94
N LEU A 118 3.67 -24.49 17.06
CA LEU A 118 4.23 -24.58 18.41
C LEU A 118 3.71 -25.84 19.11
N ARG A 119 3.68 -27.00 18.41
CA ARG A 119 3.21 -28.27 18.97
C ARG A 119 4.22 -28.88 19.97
N THR A 120 3.81 -29.97 20.60
CA THR A 120 4.54 -30.66 21.68
C THR A 120 6.05 -30.81 21.43
N PRO A 121 6.54 -31.27 20.26
CA PRO A 121 7.98 -31.44 20.04
C PRO A 121 8.80 -30.15 20.27
N LYS A 122 8.26 -28.99 19.91
CA LYS A 122 8.92 -27.68 20.10
C LYS A 122 8.80 -27.18 21.54
N ARG A 123 7.68 -27.47 22.20
CA ARG A 123 7.46 -27.10 23.60
C ARG A 123 8.38 -27.90 24.53
N GLU A 124 8.46 -29.21 24.35
CA GLU A 124 9.35 -30.08 25.12
C GLU A 124 10.83 -29.74 24.89
N ALA A 125 11.21 -29.42 23.64
CA ALA A 125 12.53 -28.88 23.35
C ALA A 125 12.77 -27.53 24.06
N SER A 126 11.76 -26.70 24.28
CA SER A 126 11.91 -25.48 25.08
C SER A 126 12.05 -25.79 26.58
N TYR A 127 11.25 -26.72 27.11
CA TYR A 127 11.31 -27.16 28.51
C TYR A 127 12.68 -27.73 28.87
N ALA A 128 13.23 -28.61 28.02
CA ALA A 128 14.55 -29.18 28.21
C ALA A 128 15.65 -28.09 28.25
N TRP A 129 15.52 -27.03 27.44
CA TRP A 129 16.48 -25.93 27.44
C TRP A 129 16.45 -25.15 28.75
N PHE A 130 15.26 -24.78 29.20
CA PHE A 130 15.10 -24.04 30.45
C PHE A 130 15.49 -24.89 31.66
N ASN A 131 15.15 -26.18 31.68
CA ASN A 131 15.55 -27.08 32.75
C ASN A 131 17.08 -27.11 32.92
N ARG A 132 17.82 -27.20 31.83
CA ARG A 132 19.30 -27.11 31.83
C ARG A 132 19.80 -25.78 32.39
N TRP A 133 19.33 -24.66 31.84
CA TRP A 133 19.91 -23.36 32.19
C TRP A 133 19.40 -22.76 33.51
N PHE A 134 18.37 -23.35 34.11
CA PHE A 134 17.82 -22.96 35.41
C PHE A 134 18.13 -23.96 36.54
N GLY A 135 19.01 -24.94 36.30
CA GLY A 135 19.43 -25.92 37.31
C GLY A 135 18.30 -26.83 37.76
N ARG A 136 17.51 -27.32 36.80
CA ARG A 136 16.31 -28.16 36.97
C ARG A 136 16.35 -29.40 36.08
N GLU A 137 17.54 -29.91 35.78
CA GLU A 137 17.78 -31.05 34.89
C GLU A 137 17.09 -32.35 35.34
N THR A 138 16.77 -32.46 36.63
CA THR A 138 16.03 -33.60 37.19
C THR A 138 14.55 -33.58 36.85
N LEU A 139 14.01 -32.48 36.31
CA LEU A 139 12.61 -32.39 35.90
C LEU A 139 12.38 -33.07 34.55
N ASP A 140 11.26 -33.79 34.42
CA ASP A 140 10.82 -34.31 33.14
C ASP A 140 10.50 -33.15 32.19
N SER A 141 11.09 -33.20 31.00
CA SER A 141 10.86 -32.19 29.96
C SER A 141 9.72 -32.56 29.03
N ARG A 142 9.09 -33.72 29.22
CA ARG A 142 7.88 -34.11 28.50
C ARG A 142 6.69 -33.32 29.01
N GLU A 143 5.84 -32.91 28.07
CA GLU A 143 4.64 -32.20 28.42
C GLU A 143 3.65 -33.16 29.09
N PRO A 144 3.21 -32.88 30.33
CA PRO A 144 2.22 -33.74 30.97
C PRO A 144 0.91 -33.68 30.20
N VAL A 145 0.16 -34.78 30.24
CA VAL A 145 -1.23 -34.78 29.74
C VAL A 145 -2.02 -33.81 30.61
N PHE A 146 -2.35 -32.64 30.07
CA PHE A 146 -3.18 -31.67 30.76
C PHE A 146 -4.50 -31.50 30.04
N ARG A 147 -5.58 -31.36 30.82
CA ARG A 147 -6.90 -31.02 30.29
C ARG A 147 -7.03 -29.50 30.30
N PRO A 148 -7.13 -28.83 29.13
CA PRO A 148 -7.31 -27.38 29.09
C PRO A 148 -8.54 -26.95 29.88
N VAL A 149 -8.42 -25.84 30.59
CA VAL A 149 -9.58 -25.20 31.23
C VAL A 149 -10.58 -24.83 30.14
N ALA A 150 -11.86 -25.16 30.34
CA ALA A 150 -12.91 -24.82 29.37
C ALA A 150 -12.90 -23.31 29.11
N ALA A 151 -12.89 -22.89 27.83
CA ALA A 151 -12.74 -21.48 27.43
C ALA A 151 -13.72 -20.53 28.14
N ARG A 152 -14.95 -21.00 28.45
CA ARG A 152 -15.94 -20.24 29.22
C ARG A 152 -15.46 -19.80 30.60
N ARG A 153 -14.65 -20.62 31.27
CA ARG A 153 -14.07 -20.32 32.60
C ARG A 153 -12.93 -19.31 32.52
N LEU A 154 -12.35 -19.11 31.34
CA LEU A 154 -11.28 -18.14 31.09
C LEU A 154 -11.84 -16.77 30.66
N ARG A 155 -13.16 -16.64 30.47
CA ARG A 155 -13.79 -15.37 30.12
C ARG A 155 -13.69 -14.41 31.29
N CYS A 156 -13.08 -13.26 31.06
CA CYS A 156 -13.04 -12.16 32.03
C CYS A 156 -14.30 -11.28 31.98
N THR A 157 -15.25 -11.58 31.07
CA THR A 157 -16.52 -10.85 30.91
C THR A 157 -17.65 -11.83 30.59
N ALA A 158 -18.90 -11.42 30.82
CA ALA A 158 -20.08 -12.29 30.62
C ALA A 158 -20.16 -12.87 29.19
N SER A 159 -19.92 -12.02 28.17
CA SER A 159 -19.92 -12.45 26.77
C SER A 159 -18.58 -13.03 26.31
N GLY A 160 -17.50 -12.86 27.08
CA GLY A 160 -16.13 -13.09 26.63
C GLY A 160 -15.61 -12.03 25.66
N GLN A 161 -16.36 -10.95 25.42
CA GLN A 161 -15.99 -9.83 24.57
C GLN A 161 -16.04 -8.53 25.37
N VAL A 162 -14.94 -7.77 25.38
CA VAL A 162 -14.84 -6.48 26.09
C VAL A 162 -15.80 -5.46 25.49
N GLN A 163 -15.96 -5.43 24.16
CA GLN A 163 -16.88 -4.52 23.48
C GLN A 163 -18.32 -4.68 23.96
N VAL A 164 -18.81 -5.92 24.03
CA VAL A 164 -20.22 -6.21 24.39
C VAL A 164 -20.46 -6.02 25.89
N SER A 165 -19.57 -6.56 26.72
CA SER A 165 -19.80 -6.57 28.18
C SER A 165 -19.44 -5.26 28.87
N LEU A 166 -18.48 -4.50 28.33
CA LEU A 166 -17.92 -3.31 28.97
C LEU A 166 -18.04 -2.04 28.10
N GLY A 167 -18.67 -2.13 26.92
CA GLY A 167 -18.75 -0.99 25.99
C GLY A 167 -17.40 -0.57 25.41
N GLY A 168 -16.41 -1.47 25.36
CA GLY A 168 -15.06 -1.16 24.92
C GLY A 168 -14.94 -0.73 23.45
N GLU A 169 -13.90 0.06 23.16
CA GLU A 169 -13.56 0.53 21.83
C GLU A 169 -13.15 -0.60 20.88
N THR A 170 -13.40 -0.41 19.59
CA THR A 170 -12.96 -1.29 18.51
C THR A 170 -11.75 -0.71 17.79
N MET A 171 -11.01 -1.53 17.04
CA MET A 171 -9.95 -0.99 16.16
C MET A 171 -10.48 0.07 15.19
N CYS A 172 -11.71 -0.08 14.71
CA CYS A 172 -12.36 0.89 13.83
C CYS A 172 -12.63 2.22 14.55
N SER A 173 -13.20 2.20 15.75
CA SER A 173 -13.48 3.43 16.50
C SER A 173 -12.19 4.13 16.95
N LEU A 174 -11.15 3.38 17.34
CA LEU A 174 -9.82 3.92 17.60
C LEU A 174 -9.19 4.56 16.36
N ASN A 175 -9.31 3.93 15.19
CA ASN A 175 -8.82 4.46 13.93
C ASN A 175 -9.57 5.72 13.50
N ARG A 176 -10.91 5.74 13.62
CA ARG A 176 -11.75 6.91 13.34
C ARG A 176 -11.36 8.08 14.26
N ALA A 177 -11.31 7.86 15.56
CA ALA A 177 -10.93 8.88 16.53
C ALA A 177 -9.51 9.41 16.27
N ARG A 178 -8.57 8.53 15.87
CA ARG A 178 -7.24 8.94 15.46
C ARG A 178 -7.26 9.77 14.18
N ALA A 179 -8.01 9.35 13.16
CA ALA A 179 -8.15 10.07 11.90
C ALA A 179 -8.72 11.48 12.13
N GLU A 180 -9.75 11.60 12.97
CA GLU A 180 -10.32 12.90 13.35
C GLU A 180 -9.31 13.83 14.04
N ARG A 181 -8.43 13.30 14.89
CA ARG A 181 -7.38 14.09 15.56
C ARG A 181 -6.27 14.54 14.62
N VAL A 182 -5.89 13.70 13.65
CA VAL A 182 -4.74 13.99 12.77
C VAL A 182 -5.10 14.68 11.48
N THR A 183 -6.36 14.59 11.03
CA THR A 183 -6.78 15.20 9.77
C THR A 183 -6.92 16.72 9.91
N PRO A 184 -6.12 17.50 9.18
CA PRO A 184 -6.17 18.95 9.25
C PRO A 184 -7.51 19.45 8.70
N ARG A 185 -8.10 20.42 9.40
CA ARG A 185 -9.27 21.14 8.89
C ARG A 185 -8.82 22.10 7.79
N ARG A 186 -9.62 22.15 6.71
CA ARG A 186 -9.37 23.05 5.58
C ARG A 186 -10.19 24.31 5.73
N GLU A 187 -9.50 25.44 5.86
CA GLU A 187 -10.13 26.74 5.75
C GLU A 187 -10.46 27.01 4.29
N THR A 188 -11.69 27.44 4.03
CA THR A 188 -12.13 27.87 2.70
C THR A 188 -11.26 29.04 2.22
N PRO A 189 -10.61 28.94 1.04
CA PRO A 189 -9.83 30.06 0.53
C PRO A 189 -10.73 31.26 0.26
N VAL A 190 -10.32 32.44 0.72
CA VAL A 190 -11.06 33.71 0.54
C VAL A 190 -10.52 34.57 -0.60
N SER A 191 -9.35 34.22 -1.16
CA SER A 191 -8.70 34.94 -2.26
C SER A 191 -7.76 34.05 -3.05
N GLY A 192 -7.38 34.49 -4.26
CA GLY A 192 -6.41 33.78 -5.10
C GLY A 192 -5.07 33.53 -4.40
N ASN A 193 -4.57 34.50 -3.62
CA ASN A 193 -3.34 34.38 -2.86
C ASN A 193 -3.46 33.37 -1.71
N ALA A 194 -4.58 33.37 -0.98
CA ALA A 194 -4.84 32.39 0.07
C ALA A 194 -4.87 30.97 -0.51
N ARG A 195 -5.54 30.78 -1.65
CA ARG A 195 -5.57 29.51 -2.39
C ARG A 195 -4.16 29.07 -2.81
N LEU A 196 -3.35 29.96 -3.37
CA LEU A 196 -1.98 29.63 -3.81
C LEU A 196 -1.08 29.20 -2.63
N LYS A 197 -1.18 29.88 -1.49
CA LYS A 197 -0.44 29.51 -0.27
C LYS A 197 -0.85 28.13 0.24
N GLN A 198 -2.17 27.86 0.31
CA GLN A 198 -2.69 26.54 0.69
C GLN A 198 -2.24 25.46 -0.29
N ARG A 199 -2.31 25.73 -1.59
CA ARG A 199 -1.85 24.83 -2.65
C ARG A 199 -0.37 24.49 -2.50
N GLN A 200 0.49 25.47 -2.26
CA GLN A 200 1.94 25.25 -2.10
C GLN A 200 2.25 24.36 -0.89
N ALA A 201 1.63 24.62 0.26
CA ALA A 201 1.81 23.82 1.46
C ALA A 201 1.34 22.36 1.26
N LEU A 202 0.15 22.20 0.65
CA LEU A 202 -0.43 20.90 0.40
C LEU A 202 0.36 20.09 -0.65
N LEU A 203 0.86 20.76 -1.70
CA LEU A 203 1.71 20.13 -2.71
C LEU A 203 3.03 19.66 -2.11
N ALA A 204 3.68 20.48 -1.27
CA ALA A 204 4.90 20.09 -0.58
C ALA A 204 4.68 18.86 0.32
N ALA A 205 3.57 18.82 1.07
CA ALA A 205 3.23 17.68 1.90
C ALA A 205 2.91 16.43 1.07
N LEU A 206 2.21 16.58 -0.06
CA LEU A 206 1.96 15.49 -1.02
C LEU A 206 3.28 14.92 -1.55
N THR A 207 4.18 15.75 -2.06
CA THR A 207 5.50 15.35 -2.58
C THR A 207 6.30 14.60 -1.53
N ALA A 208 6.38 15.13 -0.30
CA ALA A 208 7.09 14.50 0.80
C ALA A 208 6.50 13.14 1.19
N ARG A 209 5.18 13.04 1.29
CA ARG A 209 4.48 11.78 1.63
C ARG A 209 4.63 10.71 0.55
N LEU A 210 4.76 11.12 -0.71
CA LEU A 210 4.99 10.19 -1.80
C LEU A 210 6.42 9.68 -1.86
N GLY A 211 7.38 10.40 -1.24
CA GLY A 211 8.80 10.22 -1.51
C GLY A 211 9.08 10.42 -3.00
N PHE A 212 8.42 11.43 -3.58
CA PHE A 212 8.43 11.64 -5.02
C PHE A 212 9.69 12.40 -5.43
N GLU A 213 10.44 11.80 -6.33
CA GLU A 213 11.58 12.41 -7.00
C GLU A 213 11.36 12.26 -8.51
N ARG A 214 11.47 13.36 -9.25
CA ARG A 214 11.33 13.33 -10.69
C ARG A 214 12.61 12.77 -11.29
N VAL A 215 12.49 11.68 -12.04
CA VAL A 215 13.61 11.16 -12.82
C VAL A 215 13.78 12.00 -14.07
N THR A 216 14.93 12.64 -14.19
CA THR A 216 15.35 13.40 -15.38
C THR A 216 16.34 12.58 -16.18
N GLY A 217 16.10 12.40 -17.48
CA GLY A 217 17.02 11.68 -18.35
C GLY A 217 16.35 11.03 -19.56
N ALA A 218 17.19 10.51 -20.45
CA ALA A 218 16.75 9.80 -21.65
C ALA A 218 15.83 8.64 -21.28
N LEU A 219 14.72 8.54 -22.00
CA LEU A 219 13.72 7.51 -21.78
C LEU A 219 13.96 6.40 -22.80
N HIS A 220 14.42 5.24 -22.31
CA HIS A 220 14.64 4.07 -23.17
C HIS A 220 13.30 3.44 -23.50
N ALA A 221 12.97 3.37 -24.80
CA ALA A 221 11.76 2.73 -25.29
C ALA A 221 12.08 1.74 -26.42
N ARG A 222 11.34 0.63 -26.46
CA ARG A 222 11.42 -0.38 -27.51
C ARG A 222 10.03 -0.64 -28.06
N SER A 223 9.81 -0.25 -29.31
CA SER A 223 8.56 -0.51 -30.03
C SER A 223 8.53 -1.93 -30.60
N ARG A 224 7.36 -2.56 -30.61
CA ARG A 224 7.11 -3.84 -31.28
C ARG A 224 6.52 -3.66 -32.70
N GLY A 225 6.47 -2.43 -33.18
CA GLY A 225 5.97 -2.08 -34.51
C GLY A 225 4.51 -1.62 -34.50
N LEU A 226 4.13 -0.89 -35.55
CA LEU A 226 2.80 -0.36 -35.74
C LEU A 226 1.92 -1.37 -36.50
N SER A 227 0.72 -1.64 -35.99
CA SER A 227 -0.29 -2.46 -36.66
C SER A 227 -1.54 -1.64 -36.96
N ARG A 228 -2.03 -1.70 -38.21
CA ARG A 228 -3.31 -1.07 -38.58
C ARG A 228 -4.46 -2.02 -38.26
N MET A 229 -5.35 -1.64 -37.35
CA MET A 229 -6.48 -2.45 -36.91
C MET A 229 -7.80 -1.67 -37.04
N GLY A 230 -8.49 -1.84 -38.17
CA GLY A 230 -9.76 -1.17 -38.44
C GLY A 230 -9.59 0.35 -38.57
N THR A 231 -10.17 1.11 -37.63
CA THR A 231 -10.10 2.58 -37.57
C THR A 231 -8.95 3.10 -36.70
N LEU A 232 -8.17 2.20 -36.09
CA LEU A 232 -7.08 2.53 -35.18
C LEU A 232 -5.75 2.02 -35.71
N ASP A 233 -4.71 2.83 -35.55
CA ASP A 233 -3.32 2.39 -35.59
C ASP A 233 -2.87 2.08 -34.17
N VAL A 234 -2.25 0.91 -33.98
CA VAL A 234 -1.92 0.35 -32.67
C VAL A 234 -0.42 0.10 -32.59
N GLU A 235 0.25 0.77 -31.66
CA GLU A 235 1.68 0.62 -31.41
C GLU A 235 1.90 0.10 -29.97
N PRO A 236 2.12 -1.22 -29.78
CA PRO A 236 2.61 -1.77 -28.52
C PRO A 236 4.11 -1.49 -28.36
N PHE A 237 4.50 -1.03 -27.18
CA PHE A 237 5.90 -0.76 -26.84
C PHE A 237 6.13 -0.91 -25.34
N VAL A 238 7.39 -0.87 -24.94
CA VAL A 238 7.80 -0.81 -23.53
C VAL A 238 8.73 0.37 -23.36
N PHE A 239 8.55 1.15 -22.30
CA PHE A 239 9.52 2.18 -21.90
C PHE A 239 10.01 1.98 -20.47
N GLU A 240 11.18 2.50 -20.14
CA GLU A 240 11.70 2.48 -18.76
C GLU A 240 11.33 3.76 -18.02
N SER A 241 10.47 3.65 -16.99
CA SER A 241 10.14 4.80 -16.13
C SER A 241 11.30 5.16 -15.21
N GLU A 242 12.00 4.13 -14.74
CA GLU A 242 13.26 4.18 -13.97
C GLU A 242 14.21 3.11 -14.54
N PRO A 243 15.53 3.19 -14.28
CA PRO A 243 16.47 2.16 -14.72
C PRO A 243 16.00 0.76 -14.31
N ASN A 244 15.84 -0.13 -15.28
CA ASN A 244 15.35 -1.51 -15.09
C ASN A 244 13.89 -1.63 -14.62
N MET A 245 13.08 -0.59 -14.78
CA MET A 245 11.63 -0.62 -14.51
C MET A 245 10.83 -0.50 -15.81
N PRO A 246 10.60 -1.62 -16.52
CA PRO A 246 9.84 -1.62 -17.77
C PRO A 246 8.35 -1.35 -17.50
N ILE A 247 7.79 -0.42 -18.27
CA ILE A 247 6.38 -0.04 -18.30
C ILE A 247 5.82 -0.43 -19.68
N PRO A 248 5.05 -1.52 -19.76
CA PRO A 248 4.33 -1.90 -20.96
C PRO A 248 3.29 -0.84 -21.34
N ALA A 249 3.22 -0.53 -22.62
CA ALA A 249 2.40 0.54 -23.14
C ALA A 249 1.76 0.18 -24.49
N LEU A 250 0.61 0.79 -24.76
CA LEU A 250 -0.13 0.65 -25.99
C LEU A 250 -0.59 2.04 -26.45
N LEU A 251 -0.02 2.53 -27.54
CA LEU A 251 -0.49 3.75 -28.18
C LEU A 251 -1.58 3.42 -29.21
N LEU A 252 -2.77 3.99 -29.00
CA LEU A 252 -3.93 3.90 -29.88
C LEU A 252 -4.08 5.24 -30.60
N THR A 253 -3.93 5.25 -31.92
CA THR A 253 -4.07 6.44 -32.75
C THR A 253 -5.24 6.27 -33.72
N PRO A 254 -6.31 7.09 -33.63
CA PRO A 254 -7.38 7.05 -34.61
C PRO A 254 -6.89 7.57 -35.98
N LYS A 255 -7.43 7.01 -37.06
CA LYS A 255 -7.17 7.48 -38.43
C LYS A 255 -7.54 8.94 -38.65
N HIS A 256 -8.59 9.41 -37.96
CA HIS A 256 -9.06 10.79 -38.00
C HIS A 256 -9.06 11.34 -36.56
N PRO A 257 -7.89 11.76 -36.04
CA PRO A 257 -7.80 12.35 -34.72
C PRO A 257 -8.53 13.69 -34.70
N ARG A 258 -9.19 13.99 -33.58
CA ARG A 258 -9.74 15.33 -33.34
C ARG A 258 -8.60 16.34 -33.25
N GLU A 259 -8.80 17.50 -33.84
CA GLU A 259 -7.87 18.62 -33.72
C GLU A 259 -8.10 19.38 -32.40
N GLY A 260 -7.05 19.98 -31.86
CA GLY A 260 -7.12 20.80 -30.64
C GLY A 260 -7.46 20.06 -29.34
N VAL A 261 -7.49 18.72 -29.34
CA VAL A 261 -7.71 17.91 -28.12
C VAL A 261 -6.39 17.32 -27.60
N PRO A 262 -6.23 17.15 -26.27
CA PRO A 262 -5.02 16.57 -25.72
C PRO A 262 -4.90 15.08 -26.04
N THR A 263 -3.67 14.59 -26.18
CA THR A 263 -3.38 13.16 -26.07
C THR A 263 -3.68 12.69 -24.64
N VAL A 264 -4.31 11.52 -24.50
CA VAL A 264 -4.71 10.95 -23.21
C VAL A 264 -3.71 9.89 -22.76
N ILE A 265 -3.15 10.04 -21.58
CA ILE A 265 -2.48 8.95 -20.86
C ILE A 265 -3.54 8.22 -20.03
N HIS A 266 -3.70 6.93 -20.25
CA HIS A 266 -4.67 6.08 -19.59
C HIS A 266 -3.98 5.05 -18.70
N ALA A 267 -4.44 4.90 -17.46
CA ALA A 267 -3.99 3.86 -16.53
C ALA A 267 -5.18 3.25 -15.77
N CYS A 268 -5.29 1.93 -15.78
CA CYS A 268 -6.34 1.18 -15.08
C CYS A 268 -5.72 0.14 -14.13
N GLU A 269 -6.40 -0.16 -13.01
CA GLU A 269 -5.94 -1.18 -12.06
C GLU A 269 -5.86 -2.59 -12.65
N ASP A 270 -6.65 -2.88 -13.69
CA ASP A 270 -6.61 -4.12 -14.47
C ASP A 270 -5.55 -4.11 -15.59
N GLY A 271 -4.85 -2.97 -15.76
CA GLY A 271 -3.88 -2.74 -16.82
C GLY A 271 -4.48 -2.18 -18.11
N LYS A 272 -3.63 -2.04 -19.11
CA LYS A 272 -3.94 -1.61 -20.47
C LYS A 272 -4.81 -2.66 -21.19
N PRO A 273 -5.57 -2.27 -22.23
CA PRO A 273 -6.50 -3.19 -22.88
C PRO A 273 -5.76 -4.35 -23.56
N LYS A 274 -6.24 -5.58 -23.33
CA LYS A 274 -5.73 -6.81 -23.97
C LYS A 274 -6.35 -7.05 -25.36
N THR A 275 -7.49 -6.43 -25.62
CA THR A 275 -8.24 -6.50 -26.87
C THR A 275 -8.74 -5.11 -27.26
N LEU A 276 -9.13 -4.91 -28.52
CA LEU A 276 -9.73 -3.66 -28.99
C LEU A 276 -11.26 -3.62 -28.80
N ASN A 277 -11.75 -4.14 -27.67
CA ASN A 277 -13.17 -4.10 -27.32
C ASN A 277 -13.61 -2.63 -27.13
N PRO A 278 -14.63 -2.12 -27.87
CA PRO A 278 -15.13 -0.75 -27.73
C PRO A 278 -15.65 -0.38 -26.33
N ASP A 279 -16.01 -1.36 -25.50
CA ASP A 279 -16.51 -1.11 -24.15
C ASP A 279 -15.38 -0.73 -23.17
N LEU A 280 -14.12 -1.01 -23.53
CA LEU A 280 -12.96 -0.59 -22.75
C LEU A 280 -12.73 0.90 -22.98
N LEU A 281 -12.73 1.70 -21.90
CA LEU A 281 -12.58 3.15 -21.92
C LEU A 281 -11.45 3.67 -22.83
N PRO A 282 -10.19 3.17 -22.78
CA PRO A 282 -9.14 3.65 -23.67
C PRO A 282 -9.44 3.42 -25.16
N VAL A 283 -10.12 2.30 -25.49
CA VAL A 283 -10.52 1.99 -26.87
C VAL A 283 -11.70 2.84 -27.29
N PHE A 284 -12.68 3.05 -26.39
CA PHE A 284 -13.80 3.97 -26.60
C PHE A 284 -13.31 5.37 -26.95
N LEU A 285 -12.41 5.94 -26.14
CA LEU A 285 -11.83 7.26 -26.35
C LEU A 285 -11.08 7.34 -27.69
N ALA A 286 -10.28 6.30 -28.00
CA ALA A 286 -9.58 6.23 -29.28
C ALA A 286 -10.53 6.25 -30.48
N ARG A 287 -11.61 5.46 -30.44
CA ARG A 287 -12.64 5.44 -31.50
C ARG A 287 -13.40 6.77 -31.62
N HIS A 288 -13.43 7.58 -30.56
CA HIS A 288 -14.02 8.92 -30.55
C HIS A 288 -13.02 10.04 -30.88
N GLY A 289 -11.85 9.69 -31.43
CA GLY A 289 -10.92 10.64 -32.04
C GLY A 289 -9.81 11.15 -31.11
N PHE A 290 -9.65 10.58 -29.91
CA PHE A 290 -8.52 10.90 -29.03
C PHE A 290 -7.32 10.00 -29.34
N ARG A 291 -6.10 10.53 -29.29
CA ARG A 291 -4.90 9.68 -29.19
C ARG A 291 -4.79 9.18 -27.75
N VAL A 292 -4.66 7.87 -27.54
CA VAL A 292 -4.65 7.28 -26.19
C VAL A 292 -3.40 6.44 -25.99
N LEU A 293 -2.55 6.85 -25.05
CA LEU A 293 -1.44 6.06 -24.54
C LEU A 293 -1.90 5.32 -23.29
N SER A 294 -2.22 4.04 -23.41
CA SER A 294 -2.57 3.20 -22.26
C SER A 294 -1.34 2.51 -21.70
N ILE A 295 -1.08 2.63 -20.40
CA ILE A 295 0.10 2.07 -19.73
C ILE A 295 -0.27 1.08 -18.63
N ASP A 296 0.59 0.08 -18.45
CA ASP A 296 0.63 -0.77 -17.26
C ASP A 296 1.60 -0.14 -16.26
N VAL A 297 1.12 0.74 -15.38
CA VAL A 297 1.96 1.22 -14.27
C VAL A 297 2.52 0.03 -13.51
N ARG A 298 3.68 0.19 -12.86
CA ARG A 298 4.36 -0.94 -12.21
C ARG A 298 3.38 -1.77 -11.39
N ASP A 299 3.55 -3.09 -11.46
CA ASP A 299 2.74 -4.13 -10.80
C ASP A 299 1.26 -4.27 -11.20
N THR A 300 0.84 -3.62 -12.31
CA THR A 300 -0.46 -3.82 -12.98
C THR A 300 -0.30 -4.45 -14.36
N GLY A 301 -1.39 -4.98 -14.94
CA GLY A 301 -1.40 -5.56 -16.29
C GLY A 301 -0.28 -6.58 -16.54
N GLU A 302 0.53 -6.37 -17.58
CA GLU A 302 1.67 -7.24 -17.91
C GLU A 302 2.81 -7.18 -16.87
N GLY A 303 2.87 -6.14 -16.04
CA GLY A 303 3.82 -6.02 -14.93
C GLY A 303 3.35 -6.68 -13.63
N ALA A 304 2.15 -7.28 -13.62
CA ALA A 304 1.58 -7.87 -12.42
C ALA A 304 2.37 -9.10 -11.93
N LEU A 305 2.55 -9.22 -10.62
CA LEU A 305 3.17 -10.39 -10.01
C LEU A 305 2.13 -11.51 -9.87
N GLY A 306 2.27 -12.55 -10.70
CA GLY A 306 1.47 -13.78 -10.71
C GLY A 306 0.32 -13.79 -11.71
N ASP A 307 -0.09 -15.00 -12.16
CA ASP A 307 -1.14 -15.21 -13.15
C ASP A 307 -2.57 -15.05 -12.60
N SER A 308 -2.71 -14.95 -11.27
CA SER A 308 -4.01 -14.70 -10.66
C SER A 308 -4.49 -13.31 -11.05
N PRO A 309 -5.79 -13.15 -11.41
CA PRO A 309 -6.37 -11.82 -11.55
C PRO A 309 -6.02 -11.01 -10.30
N PRO A 310 -5.83 -9.68 -10.42
CA PRO A 310 -5.44 -8.86 -9.29
C PRO A 310 -6.36 -8.99 -8.06
N PHE A 311 -7.55 -9.58 -8.28
CA PHE A 311 -8.53 -9.96 -7.29
C PHE A 311 -8.92 -11.42 -7.50
N PRO A 312 -8.69 -12.31 -6.52
CA PRO A 312 -9.48 -13.53 -6.44
C PRO A 312 -10.94 -13.12 -6.20
N GLU A 313 -11.82 -13.46 -7.14
CA GLU A 313 -13.26 -13.43 -6.92
C GLU A 313 -13.55 -14.05 -5.55
N HIS A 314 -14.16 -13.26 -4.65
CA HIS A 314 -14.38 -13.54 -3.24
C HIS A 314 -14.26 -15.04 -2.89
N HIS A 315 -13.06 -15.49 -2.54
CA HIS A 315 -12.90 -16.87 -2.12
C HIS A 315 -13.80 -17.06 -0.89
N ARG A 316 -14.73 -18.01 -1.00
CA ARG A 316 -15.58 -18.55 0.07
C ARG A 316 -14.82 -18.95 1.35
N LYS A 317 -13.49 -18.82 1.39
CA LYS A 317 -12.60 -19.02 2.54
C LYS A 317 -12.36 -17.72 3.32
N GLY A 318 -13.41 -16.96 3.63
CA GLY A 318 -13.37 -15.87 4.61
C GLY A 318 -12.54 -14.63 4.21
N MET A 319 -12.92 -13.48 4.77
CA MET A 319 -12.30 -12.17 4.50
C MET A 319 -10.84 -12.04 4.96
N CYS A 320 -10.27 -13.06 5.62
CA CYS A 320 -8.95 -13.03 6.25
C CYS A 320 -8.01 -14.15 5.74
N ALA A 321 -8.27 -14.73 4.57
CA ALA A 321 -7.38 -15.76 4.02
C ALA A 321 -6.03 -15.16 3.60
N TYR A 322 -4.94 -15.87 3.91
CA TYR A 322 -3.63 -15.59 3.34
C TYR A 322 -3.66 -15.85 1.83
N ILE A 323 -3.39 -14.80 1.04
CA ILE A 323 -3.28 -14.87 -0.42
C ILE A 323 -1.82 -14.56 -0.76
N PRO A 324 -1.00 -15.57 -1.16
CA PRO A 324 0.43 -15.38 -1.41
C PRO A 324 0.75 -14.26 -2.41
N GLU A 325 -0.04 -14.12 -3.46
CA GLU A 325 0.10 -13.09 -4.51
C GLU A 325 -0.16 -11.70 -3.93
N LEU A 326 -1.20 -11.55 -3.12
CA LEU A 326 -1.50 -10.30 -2.43
C LEU A 326 -0.35 -9.95 -1.48
N TRP A 327 0.11 -10.92 -0.68
CA TRP A 327 1.24 -10.72 0.23
C TRP A 327 2.50 -10.24 -0.49
N ARG A 328 2.86 -10.84 -1.64
CA ARG A 328 3.99 -10.38 -2.46
C ARG A 328 3.85 -8.92 -2.88
N ARG A 329 2.65 -8.51 -3.32
CA ARG A 329 2.36 -7.13 -3.73
C ARG A 329 2.39 -6.16 -2.54
N GLU A 330 1.87 -6.56 -1.40
CA GLU A 330 1.88 -5.76 -0.17
C GLU A 330 3.30 -5.58 0.38
N MET A 331 4.12 -6.63 0.34
CA MET A 331 5.53 -6.57 0.73
C MET A 331 6.31 -5.56 -0.11
N LEU A 332 6.04 -5.43 -1.41
CA LEU A 332 6.68 -4.39 -2.23
C LEU A 332 6.30 -2.98 -1.77
N ALA A 333 5.02 -2.77 -1.43
CA ALA A 333 4.57 -1.47 -0.93
C ALA A 333 5.21 -1.12 0.43
N ILE A 334 5.32 -2.11 1.31
CA ILE A 334 6.00 -1.95 2.60
C ILE A 334 7.49 -1.68 2.40
N ARG A 335 8.17 -2.43 1.52
CA ARG A 335 9.60 -2.24 1.23
C ARG A 335 9.91 -0.90 0.58
N ALA A 336 9.01 -0.37 -0.25
CA ALA A 336 9.16 0.97 -0.82
C ALA A 336 9.39 2.03 0.28
N LEU A 337 8.70 1.89 1.43
CA LEU A 337 8.84 2.82 2.55
C LEU A 337 10.23 2.75 3.19
N GLY A 338 10.88 1.59 3.14
CA GLY A 338 12.24 1.40 3.68
C GLY A 338 13.30 2.17 2.90
N VAL A 339 13.02 2.50 1.64
CA VAL A 339 13.87 3.34 0.79
C VAL A 339 13.31 4.77 0.65
N GLY A 340 12.44 5.19 1.58
CA GLY A 340 11.91 6.55 1.63
C GLY A 340 10.88 6.88 0.54
N ARG A 341 10.33 5.87 -0.15
CA ARG A 341 9.37 6.04 -1.24
C ARG A 341 8.02 5.40 -0.90
N SER A 342 6.96 5.82 -1.58
CA SER A 342 5.68 5.12 -1.52
C SER A 342 5.37 4.43 -2.85
N ARG A 343 4.64 3.32 -2.80
CA ARG A 343 4.14 2.65 -4.02
C ARG A 343 3.27 3.57 -4.87
N SER A 344 2.46 4.41 -4.21
CA SER A 344 1.68 5.46 -4.88
C SER A 344 2.59 6.44 -5.62
N GLY A 345 3.63 6.99 -4.97
CA GLY A 345 4.57 7.93 -5.60
C GLY A 345 5.33 7.32 -6.78
N MET A 346 5.69 6.05 -6.67
CA MET A 346 6.28 5.25 -7.73
C MET A 346 5.36 5.09 -8.96
N ARG A 347 4.07 4.79 -8.76
CA ARG A 347 3.09 4.71 -9.87
C ARG A 347 2.77 6.07 -10.48
N VAL A 348 2.75 7.12 -9.67
CA VAL A 348 2.62 8.51 -10.16
C VAL A 348 3.79 8.87 -11.07
N LEU A 349 5.01 8.44 -10.72
CA LEU A 349 6.18 8.61 -11.58
C LEU A 349 6.02 7.87 -12.90
N ASP A 350 5.47 6.65 -12.91
CA ASP A 350 5.22 5.91 -14.17
C ASP A 350 4.29 6.69 -15.12
N ILE A 351 3.22 7.31 -14.60
CA ILE A 351 2.31 8.16 -15.36
C ILE A 351 3.03 9.40 -15.91
N ILE A 352 3.85 10.07 -15.09
CA ILE A 352 4.62 11.26 -15.51
C ILE A 352 5.66 10.90 -16.58
N ARG A 353 6.32 9.74 -16.46
CA ARG A 353 7.30 9.26 -17.45
C ARG A 353 6.65 8.85 -18.77
N ALA A 354 5.40 8.39 -18.76
CA ALA A 354 4.64 8.24 -20.00
C ALA A 354 4.45 9.59 -20.74
N GLY A 355 4.27 10.68 -19.99
CA GLY A 355 4.27 12.04 -20.54
C GLY A 355 5.62 12.45 -21.13
N ASP A 356 6.73 12.12 -20.47
CA ASP A 356 8.08 12.34 -21.01
C ASP A 356 8.31 11.55 -22.32
N TRP A 357 7.75 10.34 -22.44
CA TRP A 357 7.82 9.57 -23.69
C TRP A 357 7.04 10.26 -24.82
N LEU A 358 5.83 10.76 -24.54
CA LEU A 358 5.04 11.51 -25.52
C LEU A 358 5.82 12.73 -26.03
N GLU A 359 6.39 13.51 -25.10
CA GLU A 359 7.20 14.69 -25.43
C GLU A 359 8.39 14.33 -26.32
N SER A 360 9.07 13.21 -26.05
CA SER A 360 10.17 12.71 -26.89
C SER A 360 9.75 12.30 -28.31
N ARG A 361 8.45 12.06 -28.55
CA ARG A 361 7.88 11.69 -29.86
C ARG A 361 7.32 12.90 -30.61
N GLY A 362 7.48 14.11 -30.09
CA GLY A 362 6.92 15.33 -30.69
C GLY A 362 5.39 15.44 -30.56
N LEU A 363 4.81 14.77 -29.56
CA LEU A 363 3.39 14.82 -29.22
C LEU A 363 3.26 15.34 -27.77
N PRO A 364 2.49 16.37 -27.38
CA PRO A 364 1.74 17.38 -28.14
C PRO A 364 2.16 18.84 -27.81
N GLU A 365 1.97 19.76 -28.75
CA GLU A 365 1.83 21.19 -28.44
C GLU A 365 0.65 21.35 -27.45
N GLY A 366 0.91 21.91 -26.26
CA GLY A 366 -0.12 22.22 -25.26
C GLY A 366 -0.31 21.23 -24.11
N GLY A 367 0.41 20.10 -24.05
CA GLY A 367 0.35 19.15 -22.92
C GLY A 367 -0.59 17.94 -23.13
N PHE A 368 -0.85 17.14 -22.09
CA PHE A 368 -1.60 15.87 -22.19
C PHE A 368 -2.66 15.75 -21.09
N ALA A 369 -3.69 14.94 -21.29
CA ALA A 369 -4.67 14.62 -20.25
C ALA A 369 -4.37 13.27 -19.59
N VAL A 370 -4.83 13.05 -18.36
CA VAL A 370 -4.67 11.78 -17.65
C VAL A 370 -6.04 11.20 -17.29
N VAL A 371 -6.26 9.93 -17.60
CA VAL A 371 -7.45 9.17 -17.20
C VAL A 371 -7.01 8.00 -16.33
N GLY A 372 -7.48 7.96 -15.09
CA GLY A 372 -7.20 6.88 -14.15
C GLY A 372 -8.48 6.13 -13.78
N GLU A 373 -8.50 4.81 -13.96
CA GLU A 373 -9.64 3.95 -13.60
C GLU A 373 -9.39 3.18 -12.29
N GLY A 374 -10.45 3.01 -11.50
CA GLY A 374 -10.41 2.32 -10.22
C GLY A 374 -9.45 2.99 -9.24
N ARG A 375 -8.57 2.20 -8.63
CA ARG A 375 -7.56 2.70 -7.68
C ARG A 375 -6.53 3.64 -8.32
N LEU A 376 -6.30 3.56 -9.63
CA LEU A 376 -5.37 4.46 -10.32
C LEU A 376 -5.95 5.85 -10.58
N GLY A 377 -7.26 6.07 -10.36
CA GLY A 377 -7.84 7.42 -10.38
C GLY A 377 -7.21 8.36 -9.34
N VAL A 378 -6.87 7.84 -8.15
CA VAL A 378 -6.14 8.62 -7.12
C VAL A 378 -4.73 8.96 -7.59
N GLU A 379 -4.04 8.05 -8.27
CA GLU A 379 -2.70 8.31 -8.82
C GLU A 379 -2.74 9.29 -9.99
N ALA A 380 -3.78 9.25 -10.82
CA ALA A 380 -4.01 10.23 -11.88
C ALA A 380 -4.19 11.66 -11.32
N LEU A 381 -4.96 11.81 -10.24
CA LEU A 381 -5.13 13.10 -9.55
C LEU A 381 -3.80 13.62 -8.98
N LYS A 382 -2.98 12.74 -8.40
CA LYS A 382 -1.65 13.10 -7.88
C LYS A 382 -0.66 13.46 -8.99
N ALA A 383 -0.68 12.72 -10.11
CA ALA A 383 0.12 13.04 -11.29
C ALA A 383 -0.26 14.42 -11.84
N ALA A 384 -1.56 14.74 -11.94
CA ALA A 384 -2.03 16.06 -12.35
C ALA A 384 -1.60 17.17 -11.39
N ALA A 385 -1.57 16.90 -10.09
CA ALA A 385 -1.10 17.86 -9.10
C ALA A 385 0.42 18.15 -9.21
N LEU A 386 1.22 17.13 -9.52
CA LEU A 386 2.69 17.20 -9.57
C LEU A 386 3.26 17.60 -10.94
N ASP A 387 2.51 17.40 -12.02
CA ASP A 387 2.95 17.71 -13.38
C ASP A 387 2.04 18.76 -14.03
N ALA A 388 2.62 19.93 -14.33
CA ALA A 388 1.93 21.04 -14.95
C ALA A 388 1.53 20.77 -16.41
N ARG A 389 2.17 19.81 -17.08
CA ARG A 389 1.84 19.40 -18.46
C ARG A 389 0.51 18.67 -18.55
N VAL A 390 -0.03 18.18 -17.43
CA VAL A 390 -1.35 17.58 -17.39
C VAL A 390 -2.41 18.66 -17.57
N THR A 391 -3.13 18.68 -18.69
CA THR A 391 -4.11 19.74 -18.99
C THR A 391 -5.49 19.47 -18.41
N ALA A 392 -5.87 18.20 -18.27
CA ALA A 392 -7.09 17.74 -17.60
C ALA A 392 -6.90 16.35 -17.00
N VAL A 393 -7.73 16.01 -16.01
CA VAL A 393 -7.72 14.68 -15.41
C VAL A 393 -9.13 14.15 -15.17
N ALA A 394 -9.36 12.88 -15.49
CA ALA A 394 -10.58 12.16 -15.11
C ALA A 394 -10.22 10.95 -14.26
N ALA A 395 -10.81 10.86 -13.07
CA ALA A 395 -10.70 9.72 -12.18
C ALA A 395 -12.04 8.97 -12.15
N VAL A 396 -12.03 7.76 -12.71
CA VAL A 396 -13.22 6.94 -12.98
C VAL A 396 -13.32 5.82 -11.96
N ARG A 397 -14.49 5.68 -11.32
CA ARG A 397 -14.78 4.68 -10.28
C ARG A 397 -13.73 4.61 -9.18
N THR A 398 -13.15 5.76 -8.83
CA THR A 398 -12.08 5.86 -7.84
C THR A 398 -12.60 6.08 -6.43
N LEU A 399 -11.85 5.65 -5.42
CA LEU A 399 -12.22 5.87 -4.01
C LEU A 399 -12.30 7.38 -3.72
N ALA A 400 -13.44 7.84 -3.21
CA ALA A 400 -13.66 9.27 -3.01
C ALA A 400 -12.87 9.87 -1.83
N SER A 401 -12.38 9.05 -0.88
CA SER A 401 -11.66 9.51 0.31
C SER A 401 -11.07 8.33 1.11
N TYR A 402 -9.86 8.52 1.65
CA TYR A 402 -9.24 7.57 2.58
C TYR A 402 -10.01 7.46 3.90
N ARG A 403 -10.75 8.49 4.31
CA ARG A 403 -11.62 8.44 5.50
C ARG A 403 -12.70 7.37 5.38
N LEU A 404 -13.14 7.05 4.16
CA LEU A 404 -14.11 5.97 3.96
C LEU A 404 -13.55 4.62 4.42
N ILE A 405 -12.22 4.41 4.38
CA ILE A 405 -11.59 3.20 4.91
C ILE A 405 -11.45 3.29 6.43
N THR A 406 -10.94 4.41 6.97
CA THR A 406 -10.70 4.54 8.42
C THR A 406 -11.97 4.59 9.26
N ASP A 407 -13.06 5.04 8.67
CA ASP A 407 -14.32 5.25 9.37
C ASP A 407 -15.23 4.01 9.32
N ASN A 408 -14.84 2.94 8.62
CA ASN A 408 -15.66 1.73 8.45
C ASN A 408 -14.90 0.47 8.87
N ALA A 409 -15.60 -0.46 9.52
CA ALA A 409 -15.01 -1.71 10.02
C ALA A 409 -14.74 -2.73 8.89
N TYR A 410 -15.45 -2.59 7.78
CA TYR A 410 -15.36 -3.46 6.61
C TYR A 410 -15.14 -2.59 5.38
N TYR A 411 -14.32 -3.06 4.45
CA TYR A 411 -14.05 -2.38 3.19
C TYR A 411 -13.55 -3.39 2.16
N ASN A 412 -13.89 -3.17 0.89
CA ASN A 412 -13.41 -3.94 -0.28
C ASN A 412 -12.24 -3.24 -0.98
N GLN A 413 -11.62 -2.28 -0.29
CA GLN A 413 -10.45 -1.53 -0.74
C GLN A 413 -9.18 -2.29 -0.32
N CYS A 414 -8.78 -3.26 -1.13
CA CYS A 414 -7.53 -4.00 -0.95
C CYS A 414 -6.37 -3.35 -1.73
N GLN A 415 -5.13 -3.75 -1.40
CA GLN A 415 -3.87 -3.28 -1.99
C GLN A 415 -3.44 -1.86 -1.54
N HIS A 416 -2.13 -1.64 -1.43
CA HIS A 416 -1.53 -0.42 -0.87
C HIS A 416 -1.53 0.76 -1.89
N PHE A 417 -2.71 1.14 -2.39
CA PHE A 417 -2.90 2.34 -3.23
C PHE A 417 -3.00 3.64 -2.39
N TRP A 418 -3.09 3.52 -1.07
CA TRP A 418 -3.04 4.66 -0.16
C TRP A 418 -1.61 5.09 0.13
N THR A 419 -1.44 6.40 0.33
CA THR A 419 -0.15 6.97 0.72
C THR A 419 -0.01 6.96 2.25
N PRO A 420 1.03 6.33 2.83
CA PRO A 420 1.21 6.28 4.28
C PRO A 420 1.28 7.68 4.90
N GLY A 421 0.46 7.89 5.93
CA GLY A 421 0.36 9.18 6.60
C GLY A 421 -0.42 10.25 5.83
N ALA A 422 -1.04 9.94 4.69
CA ALA A 422 -1.83 10.89 3.90
C ALA A 422 -2.77 11.72 4.79
N LEU A 423 -3.65 11.07 5.57
CA LEU A 423 -4.64 11.74 6.42
C LEU A 423 -4.07 12.70 7.47
N LYS A 424 -2.76 12.77 7.70
CA LYS A 424 -2.13 13.82 8.52
C LYS A 424 -1.98 15.15 7.77
N ASP A 425 -1.93 15.10 6.44
CA ASP A 425 -1.61 16.24 5.59
C ASP A 425 -2.62 16.47 4.48
N TYR A 426 -3.25 15.43 3.93
CA TYR A 426 -4.25 15.47 2.85
C TYR A 426 -5.17 14.25 2.78
N ASP A 427 -6.29 14.42 2.08
CA ASP A 427 -7.18 13.33 1.65
C ASP A 427 -7.47 13.44 0.13
N VAL A 428 -8.08 12.41 -0.47
CA VAL A 428 -8.45 12.40 -1.90
C VAL A 428 -9.27 13.64 -2.30
N PRO A 429 -10.26 14.13 -1.50
CA PRO A 429 -11.02 15.32 -1.84
C PRO A 429 -10.20 16.61 -1.90
N ASP A 430 -8.99 16.63 -1.35
CA ASP A 430 -8.10 17.78 -1.42
C ASP A 430 -7.36 17.86 -2.76
N LEU A 431 -7.17 16.72 -3.45
CA LEU A 431 -6.33 16.63 -4.66
C LEU A 431 -6.82 17.51 -5.82
N PRO A 432 -8.12 17.61 -6.13
CA PRO A 432 -8.58 18.50 -7.20
C PRO A 432 -8.21 19.97 -6.97
N ALA A 433 -8.15 20.43 -5.71
CA ALA A 433 -7.76 21.81 -5.40
C ALA A 433 -6.31 22.12 -5.81
N LEU A 434 -5.43 21.11 -5.85
CA LEU A 434 -4.04 21.25 -6.33
C LEU A 434 -3.96 21.41 -7.85
N VAL A 435 -4.99 20.96 -8.57
CA VAL A 435 -5.05 20.94 -10.03
C VAL A 435 -5.72 22.21 -10.59
N ALA A 436 -6.60 22.85 -9.81
CA ALA A 436 -7.30 24.08 -10.18
C ALA A 436 -6.36 25.17 -10.76
N PRO A 437 -6.73 25.85 -11.87
CA PRO A 437 -8.05 25.86 -12.51
C PRO A 437 -8.28 24.76 -13.57
N ARG A 438 -7.32 23.87 -13.79
CA ARG A 438 -7.40 22.83 -14.84
C ARG A 438 -8.56 21.87 -14.60
N PRO A 439 -9.26 21.39 -15.64
CA PRO A 439 -10.41 20.50 -15.46
C PRO A 439 -10.08 19.21 -14.71
N VAL A 440 -10.92 18.87 -13.74
CA VAL A 440 -10.90 17.60 -12.99
C VAL A 440 -12.29 17.00 -13.01
N GLY A 441 -12.40 15.72 -13.37
CA GLY A 441 -13.64 14.96 -13.27
C GLY A 441 -13.53 13.76 -12.36
N LEU A 442 -14.50 13.61 -11.45
CA LEU A 442 -14.72 12.41 -10.66
C LEU A 442 -15.98 11.73 -11.22
N VAL A 443 -15.78 10.64 -11.97
CA VAL A 443 -16.86 9.93 -12.65
C VAL A 443 -17.13 8.62 -11.92
N GLY A 444 -18.31 8.47 -11.34
CA GLY A 444 -18.68 7.25 -10.63
C GLY A 444 -17.86 6.97 -9.37
N ALA A 445 -17.33 7.99 -8.70
CA ALA A 445 -16.51 7.82 -7.51
C ALA A 445 -17.19 6.90 -6.47
N VAL A 446 -16.40 6.00 -5.87
CA VAL A 446 -16.90 4.88 -5.07
C VAL A 446 -16.59 5.02 -3.58
N ASP A 447 -17.37 4.30 -2.78
CA ASP A 447 -17.20 4.15 -1.35
C ASP A 447 -16.16 3.06 -0.97
N HIS A 448 -16.06 2.80 0.33
CA HIS A 448 -15.19 1.76 0.89
C HIS A 448 -15.58 0.34 0.47
N MET A 449 -16.80 0.12 -0.02
CA MET A 449 -17.29 -1.15 -0.55
C MET A 449 -17.32 -1.18 -2.08
N THR A 450 -16.63 -0.25 -2.76
CA THR A 450 -16.61 -0.14 -4.22
C THR A 450 -17.97 0.17 -4.87
N ARG A 451 -18.91 0.72 -4.09
CA ARG A 451 -20.23 1.15 -4.57
C ARG A 451 -20.19 2.62 -4.95
N THR A 452 -20.84 2.97 -6.06
CA THR A 452 -20.94 4.36 -6.53
C THR A 452 -21.59 5.24 -5.45
N MET A 453 -21.00 6.41 -5.21
CA MET A 453 -21.49 7.39 -4.26
C MET A 453 -22.51 8.34 -4.91
N GLY A 454 -23.52 8.74 -4.12
CA GLY A 454 -24.51 9.72 -4.55
C GLY A 454 -23.95 11.13 -4.68
N LYS A 455 -24.57 11.95 -5.54
CA LYS A 455 -24.15 13.33 -5.82
C LYS A 455 -24.02 14.20 -4.56
N ALA A 456 -24.97 14.09 -3.62
CA ALA A 456 -24.98 14.89 -2.40
C ALA A 456 -23.76 14.60 -1.51
N ASP A 457 -23.38 13.33 -1.36
CA ASP A 457 -22.22 12.94 -0.57
C ASP A 457 -20.92 13.42 -1.22
N LEU A 458 -20.83 13.33 -2.55
CA LEU A 458 -19.69 13.86 -3.30
C LEU A 458 -19.59 15.38 -3.14
N LEU A 459 -20.69 16.13 -3.29
CA LEU A 459 -20.69 17.59 -3.11
C LEU A 459 -20.24 18.00 -1.71
N LYS A 460 -20.73 17.31 -0.67
CA LYS A 460 -20.31 17.56 0.72
C LYS A 460 -18.82 17.32 0.89
N ARG A 461 -18.33 16.17 0.39
CA ARG A 461 -16.96 15.71 0.60
C ARG A 461 -15.92 16.50 -0.19
N PHE A 462 -16.27 16.99 -1.38
CA PHE A 462 -15.40 17.81 -2.25
C PHE A 462 -15.68 19.33 -2.15
N SER A 463 -16.44 19.77 -1.13
CA SER A 463 -16.84 21.18 -0.94
C SER A 463 -15.65 22.15 -0.89
N TRP A 464 -14.58 21.78 -0.18
CA TRP A 464 -13.37 22.61 -0.12
C TRP A 464 -12.69 22.77 -1.49
N ALA A 465 -12.55 21.68 -2.25
CA ALA A 465 -12.01 21.75 -3.61
C ALA A 465 -12.91 22.58 -4.54
N LYS A 466 -14.24 22.44 -4.45
CA LYS A 466 -15.20 23.29 -5.17
C LYS A 466 -14.97 24.78 -4.90
N ALA A 467 -14.76 25.16 -3.63
CA ALA A 467 -14.45 26.54 -3.28
C ALA A 467 -13.10 27.00 -3.86
N ALA A 468 -12.07 26.15 -3.83
CA ALA A 468 -10.79 26.45 -4.46
C ALA A 468 -10.90 26.69 -5.97
N TYR A 469 -11.77 25.94 -6.67
CA TYR A 469 -12.08 26.15 -8.09
C TYR A 469 -12.84 27.45 -8.34
N ALA A 470 -13.81 27.80 -7.50
CA ALA A 470 -14.53 29.07 -7.60
C ALA A 470 -13.58 30.26 -7.46
N VAL A 471 -12.69 30.24 -6.46
CA VAL A 471 -11.65 31.27 -6.25
C VAL A 471 -10.61 31.29 -7.38
N ALA A 472 -10.40 30.16 -8.05
CA ALA A 472 -9.52 30.07 -9.22
C ALA A 472 -10.15 30.60 -10.51
N GLY A 473 -11.40 31.09 -10.48
CA GLY A 473 -12.12 31.56 -11.66
C GLY A 473 -12.65 30.43 -12.56
N SER A 474 -12.71 29.20 -12.06
CA SER A 474 -13.16 28.02 -12.83
C SER A 474 -14.14 27.17 -12.00
N PRO A 475 -15.30 27.70 -11.56
CA PRO A 475 -16.23 26.97 -10.69
C PRO A 475 -16.75 25.65 -11.29
N ASP A 476 -16.82 25.59 -12.62
CA ASP A 476 -17.21 24.41 -13.40
C ASP A 476 -16.01 23.51 -13.76
N GLY A 477 -14.78 23.89 -13.41
CA GLY A 477 -13.59 23.07 -13.67
C GLY A 477 -13.57 21.75 -12.90
N LEU A 478 -14.27 21.67 -11.76
CA LEU A 478 -14.46 20.42 -11.00
C LEU A 478 -15.83 19.80 -11.29
N VAL A 479 -15.83 18.68 -12.00
CA VAL A 479 -17.02 17.90 -12.34
C VAL A 479 -17.14 16.70 -11.40
N LEU A 480 -18.28 16.60 -10.71
CA LEU A 480 -18.62 15.46 -9.84
C LEU A 480 -19.83 14.76 -10.46
N ALA A 481 -19.59 13.68 -11.19
CA ALA A 481 -20.60 12.93 -11.90
C ALA A 481 -20.87 11.61 -11.15
N PRO A 482 -22.00 11.46 -10.43
CA PRO A 482 -22.41 10.12 -9.98
C PRO A 482 -22.66 9.26 -11.23
N GLU A 483 -22.23 8.00 -11.19
CA GLU A 483 -22.51 7.07 -12.27
C GLU A 483 -23.96 6.62 -12.17
N GLU A 484 -24.80 7.09 -13.10
CA GLU A 484 -26.21 6.69 -13.17
C GLU A 484 -26.44 5.57 -14.20
N GLU A 485 -25.61 5.43 -15.26
CA GLU A 485 -25.62 4.26 -16.18
C GLU A 485 -24.25 3.97 -16.89
N PRO A 486 -23.90 2.68 -17.14
CA PRO A 486 -22.62 2.26 -17.73
C PRO A 486 -22.29 2.83 -19.13
N ILE A 487 -23.31 3.07 -19.97
CA ILE A 487 -23.13 3.57 -21.35
C ILE A 487 -22.65 5.05 -21.36
N ARG A 488 -22.69 5.76 -20.22
CA ARG A 488 -22.41 7.20 -20.14
C ARG A 488 -21.03 7.57 -19.57
N VAL A 489 -20.24 6.62 -19.06
CA VAL A 489 -18.92 6.92 -18.47
C VAL A 489 -17.96 7.51 -19.51
N GLY A 490 -17.85 6.87 -20.68
CA GLY A 490 -16.99 7.35 -21.76
C GLY A 490 -17.36 8.75 -22.26
N GLN A 491 -18.66 9.05 -22.36
CA GLN A 491 -19.16 10.37 -22.76
C GLN A 491 -18.82 11.44 -21.73
N GLN A 492 -19.04 11.16 -20.43
CA GLN A 492 -18.67 12.08 -19.35
C GLN A 492 -17.16 12.35 -19.34
N VAL A 493 -16.33 11.33 -19.55
CA VAL A 493 -14.87 11.52 -19.69
C VAL A 493 -14.55 12.42 -20.88
N ILE A 494 -15.18 12.22 -22.04
CA ILE A 494 -14.99 13.12 -23.21
C ILE A 494 -15.35 14.57 -22.85
N GLU A 495 -16.48 14.81 -22.19
CA GLU A 495 -16.88 16.17 -21.77
C GLU A 495 -15.83 16.83 -20.86
N ILE A 496 -15.22 16.08 -19.94
CA ILE A 496 -14.15 16.57 -19.07
C ILE A 496 -12.91 16.91 -19.89
N LEU A 497 -12.51 16.03 -20.81
CA LEU A 497 -11.32 16.21 -21.65
C LEU A 497 -11.46 17.41 -22.58
N LEU A 498 -12.65 17.64 -23.15
CA LEU A 498 -12.93 18.77 -24.04
C LEU A 498 -12.85 20.13 -23.32
N ARG A 499 -13.04 20.18 -21.99
CA ARG A 499 -12.86 21.42 -21.21
C ARG A 499 -11.42 21.89 -21.20
N ALA A 500 -10.44 21.02 -21.45
CA ALA A 500 -9.03 21.40 -21.57
C ALA A 500 -8.77 22.29 -22.80
N SER A 501 -9.62 22.16 -23.83
CA SER A 501 -9.49 22.83 -25.12
C SER A 501 -10.27 24.15 -25.21
N LEU A 502 -11.03 24.51 -24.17
CA LEU A 502 -11.76 25.77 -24.12
C LEU A 502 -10.79 26.91 -23.73
N PRO A 503 -10.87 28.09 -24.38
CA PRO A 503 -10.14 29.26 -23.92
C PRO A 503 -10.49 29.53 -22.45
N ALA A 504 -9.49 29.71 -21.59
CA ALA A 504 -9.74 30.14 -20.22
C ALA A 504 -10.47 31.48 -20.27
N HIS A 505 -11.78 31.49 -20.01
CA HIS A 505 -12.54 32.73 -19.97
C HIS A 505 -11.92 33.66 -18.91
N GLY A 506 -11.32 34.76 -19.38
CA GLY A 506 -10.99 35.94 -18.59
C GLY A 506 -10.11 35.69 -17.36
N ILE A 507 -8.90 35.17 -17.53
CA ILE A 507 -7.85 35.40 -16.55
C ILE A 507 -7.16 36.71 -16.95
N ALA A 508 -7.52 37.80 -16.27
CA ALA A 508 -6.63 38.94 -16.19
C ALA A 508 -5.33 38.45 -15.53
N THR A 509 -4.26 38.40 -16.32
CA THR A 509 -2.90 38.30 -15.79
C THR A 509 -2.68 39.44 -14.78
N PRO A 510 -2.02 39.20 -13.64
CA PRO A 510 -1.51 40.28 -12.81
C PRO A 510 -0.57 41.19 -13.60
#